data_AF-A0A9E3NEG7-F1
#
_entry.id   AF-A0A9E3NEG7-F1
#
_cell.length_a   1.000
_cell.length_b   1.000
_cell.length_c   1.000
_cell.angle_alpha   90.00
_cell.angle_beta   90.00
_cell.angle_gamma   90.00
#
_symmetry.space_group_name_H-M   'P 1'
#
loop_
_entity.id
_entity.type
_entity.pdbx_description
1 polymer ?
#
loop_
_entity_poly.entity_id
_entity_poly.type
_entity_poly.pdbx_seq_one_letter_code
_entity_poly.pdbx_strand_id
1 'polypeptide(L)'
;MKTYDSLAGAIKARQQQGYVQDFNLHPEWIECPSLKVRLAPEEFHVDEVHRFEGMTNPDDSAILFAISSTTGMKGLLVDAYGVYADALSPVMVRKLTIDDQTHG
;
A
#
# COMPACT_ATOMS: atom_id res chain seq x y z
N MET A 1 3.45 18.63 0.94
CA MET A 1 3.82 17.20 0.83
C MET A 1 4.40 16.78 2.17
N LYS A 2 3.78 15.80 2.87
CA LYS A 2 4.37 15.25 4.09
C LYS A 2 5.40 14.20 3.64
N THR A 3 6.67 14.58 3.64
CA THR A 3 7.77 13.65 3.44
C THR A 3 8.06 12.97 4.77
N TYR A 4 8.09 11.65 4.77
CA TYR A 4 8.46 10.87 5.95
C TYR A 4 9.92 10.43 5.79
N ASP A 5 10.74 10.65 6.81
CA ASP A 5 12.15 10.23 6.82
C ASP A 5 12.33 8.71 6.80
N SER A 6 11.30 7.96 7.20
CA SER A 6 11.36 6.50 7.28
C SER A 6 9.98 5.87 7.16
N LEU A 7 9.92 4.67 6.59
CA LEU A 7 8.71 3.85 6.49
C LEU A 7 8.00 3.73 7.85
N ALA A 8 8.74 3.39 8.90
CA ALA A 8 8.20 3.27 10.26
C ALA A 8 7.58 4.58 10.78
N GLY A 9 8.15 5.73 10.41
CA GLY A 9 7.61 7.04 10.75
C GLY A 9 6.30 7.34 10.03
N ALA A 10 6.23 6.99 8.74
CA ALA A 10 5.01 7.10 7.94
C ALA A 10 3.90 6.22 8.50
N ILE A 11 4.19 4.95 8.79
CA ILE A 11 3.24 4.00 9.38
C ILE A 11 2.67 4.57 10.68
N LYS A 12 3.53 5.00 11.61
CA LYS A 12 3.08 5.59 12.88
C LYS A 12 2.21 6.82 12.69
N ALA A 13 2.60 7.71 11.78
CA ALA A 13 1.82 8.91 11.50
C ALA A 13 0.44 8.58 10.92
N ARG A 14 0.35 7.56 10.05
CA ARG A 14 -0.90 7.11 9.46
C ARG A 14 -1.79 6.38 10.45
N GLN A 15 -1.21 5.58 11.35
CA GLN A 15 -1.92 4.99 12.48
C GLN A 15 -2.59 6.06 13.34
N GLN A 16 -1.92 7.20 13.60
CA GLN A 16 -2.52 8.34 14.31
C GLN A 16 -3.67 9.02 13.53
N GLN A 17 -3.73 8.84 12.21
CA GLN A 17 -4.83 9.32 11.36
C GLN A 17 -5.98 8.30 11.24
N GLY A 18 -5.90 7.16 11.94
CA GLY A 18 -6.92 6.10 11.92
C GLY A 18 -6.65 4.95 10.95
N TYR A 19 -5.51 4.96 10.25
CA TYR A 19 -5.06 3.82 9.43
C TYR A 19 -4.38 2.78 10.33
N VAL A 20 -5.19 2.08 11.12
CA VAL A 20 -4.72 1.13 12.13
C VAL A 20 -4.72 -0.32 11.64
N GLN A 21 -5.42 -0.60 10.53
CA GLN A 21 -5.43 -1.93 9.95
C GLN A 21 -4.15 -2.19 9.16
N ASP A 22 -3.73 -3.44 9.16
CA ASP A 22 -2.66 -3.93 8.32
C ASP A 22 -3.28 -4.76 7.20
N PHE A 23 -2.87 -4.49 5.96
CA PHE A 23 -3.35 -5.18 4.78
C PHE A 23 -2.20 -5.94 4.13
N ASN A 24 -2.44 -7.22 3.88
CA ASN A 24 -1.55 -8.07 3.09
C ASN A 24 -1.99 -8.06 1.64
N LEU A 25 -1.00 -7.91 0.76
CA LEU A 25 -1.19 -7.99 -0.67
C LEU A 25 -1.37 -9.45 -1.09
N HIS A 26 -2.41 -9.71 -1.88
CA HIS A 26 -2.63 -10.99 -2.56
C HIS A 26 -2.74 -10.77 -4.08
N PRO A 27 -2.53 -11.83 -4.90
CA PRO A 27 -2.59 -11.74 -6.35
C PRO A 27 -3.93 -11.23 -6.91
N GLU A 28 -5.03 -11.48 -6.20
CA GLU A 28 -6.39 -11.16 -6.65
C GLU A 28 -7.17 -10.24 -5.69
N TRP A 29 -6.76 -10.13 -4.41
CA TRP A 29 -7.43 -9.29 -3.39
C TRP A 29 -6.39 -8.69 -2.44
N ILE A 30 -6.82 -7.87 -1.47
CA ILE A 30 -6.04 -7.59 -0.26
C ILE A 30 -6.73 -8.24 0.93
N GLU A 31 -5.96 -8.76 1.88
CA GLU A 31 -6.50 -9.40 3.08
C GLU A 31 -6.14 -8.57 4.31
N CYS A 32 -7.11 -8.32 5.17
CA CYS A 32 -6.87 -7.79 6.50
C CYS A 32 -6.82 -8.96 7.51
N PRO A 33 -5.64 -9.44 7.91
CA PRO A 33 -5.53 -10.56 8.86
C PRO A 33 -6.17 -10.23 10.21
N SER A 34 -6.11 -8.97 10.65
CA SER A 34 -6.72 -8.49 11.90
C SER A 34 -8.23 -8.70 11.95
N LEU A 35 -8.91 -8.47 10.82
CA LEU A 35 -10.36 -8.61 10.70
C LEU A 35 -10.78 -9.91 10.01
N LYS A 36 -9.83 -10.67 9.46
CA LYS A 36 -10.04 -11.82 8.57
C LYS A 36 -11.00 -11.51 7.42
N VAL A 37 -10.87 -10.30 6.87
CA VAL A 37 -11.67 -9.81 5.74
C VAL A 37 -10.79 -9.75 4.50
N ARG A 38 -11.37 -10.10 3.36
CA ARG A 38 -10.74 -9.94 2.05
C ARG A 38 -11.48 -8.85 1.30
N LEU A 39 -10.74 -7.95 0.68
CA LEU A 39 -11.26 -6.85 -0.11
C LEU A 39 -10.77 -7.02 -1.55
N ALA A 40 -11.71 -7.14 -2.48
CA ALA A 40 -11.41 -7.12 -3.90
C ALA A 40 -10.90 -5.72 -4.32
N PRO A 41 -10.17 -5.59 -5.46
CA PRO A 41 -9.75 -4.29 -6.02
C PRO A 41 -10.85 -3.24 -6.15
N GLU A 42 -12.11 -3.67 -6.23
CA GLU A 42 -13.29 -2.81 -6.33
C GLU A 42 -13.79 -2.33 -4.97
N GLU A 43 -13.45 -3.04 -3.89
CA GLU A 43 -13.91 -2.79 -2.52
C GLU A 43 -12.95 -1.91 -1.70
N PHE A 44 -11.80 -1.57 -2.27
CA PHE A 44 -10.84 -0.64 -1.68
C PHE A 44 -10.34 0.42 -2.66
N HIS A 45 -9.77 1.46 -2.08
CA HIS A 45 -9.18 2.59 -2.76
C HIS A 45 -7.82 2.90 -2.16
N VAL A 46 -6.84 3.15 -3.02
CA VAL A 46 -5.52 3.60 -2.61
C VAL A 46 -5.58 5.13 -2.48
N ASP A 47 -5.54 5.61 -1.24
CA ASP A 47 -5.67 7.03 -0.90
C ASP A 47 -4.34 7.76 -1.12
N GLU A 48 -3.23 7.14 -0.69
CA GLU A 48 -1.87 7.67 -0.85
C GLU A 48 -0.86 6.55 -1.05
N VAL A 49 0.23 6.87 -1.75
CA VAL A 49 1.38 5.96 -1.94
C VAL A 49 2.65 6.71 -1.62
N HIS A 50 3.48 6.08 -0.79
CA HIS A 50 4.76 6.62 -0.35
C HIS A 50 5.84 5.59 -0.64
N ARG A 51 6.72 5.91 -1.59
CA ARG A 51 7.90 5.10 -1.85
C ARG A 51 9.04 5.53 -0.94
N PHE A 52 9.61 4.56 -0.25
CA PHE A 52 10.79 4.69 0.58
C PHE A 52 11.93 3.96 -0.09
N GLU A 53 13.02 4.67 -0.32
CA GLU A 53 14.27 4.08 -0.78
C GLU A 53 15.09 3.75 0.46
N GLY A 54 15.50 2.50 0.61
CA GLY A 54 16.26 2.05 1.76
C GLY A 54 17.57 2.82 1.90
N MET A 55 17.82 3.38 3.09
CA MET A 55 19.05 4.12 3.37
C MET A 55 20.31 3.26 3.20
N THR A 56 20.19 1.95 3.40
CA THR A 56 21.33 1.03 3.48
C THR A 56 21.58 0.31 2.15
N ASN A 57 20.53 0.00 1.40
CA ASN A 57 20.62 -0.70 0.14
C ASN A 57 19.64 -0.05 -0.85
N PRO A 58 20.07 0.35 -2.05
CA PRO A 58 19.15 0.87 -3.08
C PRO A 58 18.13 -0.19 -3.52
N ASP A 59 18.45 -1.47 -3.29
CA ASP A 59 17.57 -2.62 -3.49
C ASP A 59 16.55 -2.80 -2.33
N ASP A 60 16.69 -2.11 -1.21
CA ASP A 60 15.75 -2.15 -0.08
C ASP A 60 14.69 -1.06 -0.25
N SER A 61 14.03 -1.02 -1.40
CA SER A 61 12.92 -0.09 -1.63
C SER A 61 11.62 -0.68 -1.10
N ALA A 62 10.90 0.09 -0.29
CA ALA A 62 9.58 -0.28 0.21
C ALA A 62 8.53 0.74 -0.24
N ILE A 63 7.33 0.27 -0.54
CA ILE A 63 6.21 1.13 -0.93
C ILE A 63 5.11 0.97 0.12
N LEU A 64 4.73 2.08 0.74
CA LEU A 64 3.60 2.16 1.66
C LEU A 64 2.38 2.68 0.94
N PHE A 65 1.34 1.87 0.88
CA PHE A 65 0.03 2.23 0.35
C PHE A 65 -0.91 2.49 1.52
N ALA A 66 -1.49 3.68 1.59
CA ALA A 66 -2.60 3.98 2.47
C ALA A 66 -3.90 3.60 1.76
N ILE A 67 -4.63 2.62 2.31
CA ILE A 67 -5.80 2.04 1.67
C ILE A 67 -7.04 2.29 2.54
N SER A 68 -8.11 2.71 1.88
CA SER A 68 -9.43 2.85 2.48
C SER A 68 -10.43 1.92 1.78
N SER A 69 -11.27 1.22 2.55
CA SER A 69 -12.35 0.40 2.02
C SER A 69 -13.62 1.22 1.85
N THR A 70 -14.48 0.82 0.91
CA THR A 70 -15.84 1.35 0.75
C THR A 70 -16.68 1.21 2.03
N THR A 71 -16.34 0.26 2.89
CA THR A 71 -16.98 0.02 4.20
C THR A 71 -16.51 0.98 5.31
N GLY A 72 -15.55 1.87 5.01
CA GLY A 72 -14.97 2.81 5.97
C GLY A 72 -13.73 2.29 6.72
N MET A 73 -13.29 1.05 6.46
CA MET A 73 -12.05 0.52 7.03
C MET A 73 -10.83 1.25 6.44
N LYS A 74 -9.83 1.53 7.28
CA LYS A 74 -8.60 2.20 6.87
C LYS A 74 -7.39 1.44 7.36
N GLY A 75 -6.46 1.19 6.46
CA GLY A 75 -5.26 0.43 6.77
C GLY A 75 -4.10 0.72 5.84
N LEU A 76 -2.98 0.09 6.15
CA LEU A 76 -1.72 0.28 5.47
C LEU A 76 -1.30 -1.04 4.86
N LEU A 77 -0.80 -0.96 3.63
CA LEU A 77 -0.18 -2.07 2.92
C LEU A 77 1.26 -1.68 2.64
N VAL A 78 2.19 -2.52 3.08
CA VAL A 78 3.63 -2.33 2.84
C VAL A 78 4.07 -3.38 1.84
N ASP A 79 4.53 -2.94 0.67
CA ASP A 79 5.17 -3.81 -0.31
C ASP A 79 6.68 -3.60 -0.24
N ALA A 80 7.41 -4.59 0.27
CA ALA A 80 8.86 -4.61 0.22
C ALA A 80 9.27 -5.21 -1.14
N TYR A 81 9.72 -4.34 -2.03
CA TYR A 81 10.40 -4.68 -3.27
C TYR A 81 9.69 -5.63 -4.23
N GLY A 82 8.42 -5.37 -4.58
CA GLY A 82 7.83 -5.88 -5.81
C GLY A 82 7.82 -7.40 -5.98
N VAL A 83 8.06 -8.16 -4.90
CA VAL A 83 8.06 -9.64 -4.90
C VAL A 83 6.72 -10.16 -5.40
N TYR A 84 5.66 -9.37 -5.23
CA TYR A 84 4.33 -9.68 -5.71
C TYR A 84 4.01 -9.09 -7.08
N ALA A 85 4.76 -8.12 -7.61
CA ALA A 85 4.39 -7.42 -8.86
C ALA A 85 4.22 -8.37 -10.06
N ASP A 86 5.01 -9.43 -10.14
CA ASP A 86 4.90 -10.47 -11.17
C ASP A 86 3.74 -11.46 -10.88
N ALA A 87 3.42 -11.68 -9.62
CA ALA A 87 2.34 -12.57 -9.19
C ALA A 87 0.96 -11.88 -9.17
N LEU A 88 0.89 -10.55 -9.27
CA LEU A 88 -0.35 -9.80 -9.22
C LEU A 88 -1.17 -9.95 -10.50
N SER A 89 -2.49 -10.06 -10.32
CA SER A 89 -3.43 -9.96 -11.43
C SER A 89 -3.35 -8.58 -12.08
N PRO A 90 -3.62 -8.47 -13.39
CA PRO A 90 -3.54 -7.19 -14.12
C PRO A 90 -4.44 -6.10 -13.52
N VAL A 91 -5.55 -6.50 -12.87
CA VAL A 91 -6.44 -5.57 -12.16
C VAL A 91 -5.75 -4.97 -10.93
N MET A 92 -5.03 -5.79 -10.15
CA MET A 92 -4.29 -5.30 -8.99
C MET A 92 -3.11 -4.45 -9.37
N VAL A 93 -2.36 -4.85 -10.42
CA VAL A 93 -1.29 -4.01 -10.96
C VAL A 93 -1.85 -2.64 -11.32
N ARG A 94 -2.94 -2.57 -12.10
CA ARG A 94 -3.59 -1.29 -12.45
C ARG A 94 -4.11 -0.49 -11.25
N LYS A 95 -4.52 -1.16 -10.18
CA LYS A 95 -5.03 -0.51 -8.97
C LYS A 95 -3.93 0.07 -8.10
N LEU A 96 -2.77 -0.59 -8.04
CA LEU A 96 -1.61 -0.23 -7.22
C LEU A 96 -0.59 0.61 -7.97
N THR A 97 -0.50 0.46 -9.28
CA THR A 97 0.20 1.38 -10.17
C THR A 97 -0.59 2.69 -10.15
N ILE A 98 -0.13 3.63 -9.31
CA ILE A 98 -0.39 5.04 -9.60
C ILE A 98 0.27 5.27 -10.95
N ASP A 99 -0.57 5.55 -11.92
CA ASP A 99 -0.21 5.91 -13.28
C ASP A 99 0.88 6.99 -13.26
N ASP A 100 2.12 6.59 -13.55
CA ASP A 100 3.20 7.48 -13.96
C ASP A 100 2.90 7.95 -15.40
N GLN A 101 1.71 8.49 -15.66
CA GLN A 101 1.44 9.34 -16.82
C GLN A 101 1.14 10.76 -16.35
N THR A 102 2.12 11.38 -15.69
CA THR A 102 2.29 12.83 -15.80
C THR A 102 3.74 13.20 -16.09
N HIS A 103 4.31 12.62 -17.15
CA HIS A 103 5.29 13.34 -17.98
C HIS A 103 4.94 13.09 -19.45
N GLY A 104 4.16 14.03 -20.00
CA GLY A 104 4.06 14.27 -21.44
C GLY A 104 5.24 15.08 -21.96
#